data_AF-A0A7S2QFP7-F1
#
_entry.id   AF-A0A7S2QFP7-F1
#
_cell.length_a   1.000
_cell.length_b   1.000
_cell.length_c   1.000
_cell.angle_alpha   90.00
_cell.angle_beta   90.00
_cell.angle_gamma   90.00
#
_symmetry.space_group_name_H-M   'P 1'
#
loop_
_entity.id
_entity.type
_entity.pdbx_description
1 polymer ?
#
loop_
_entity_poly.entity_id
_entity_poly.type
_entity_poly.pdbx_seq_one_letter_code
_entity_poly.pdbx_strand_id
1 'polypeptide(L)'
;RRGARTPELGACDAVDEDPRAERVAVFEKTKMCKFHILGACAKGASCRFAHAKEDLQTLPDLSRTKLCKTLINTGQCDDPECTYAHTKEELRAAPVPDAAPKRAQRPQAPQDSNRRPQ
;
A
#
# COMPACT_ATOMS: atom_id res chain seq x y z
N ARG A 1 17.99 -5.01 -58.12
CA ARG A 1 16.70 -4.72 -57.45
C ARG A 1 16.53 -5.68 -56.28
N ARG A 2 16.92 -5.26 -55.08
CA ARG A 2 16.70 -5.93 -53.78
C ARG A 2 16.57 -4.77 -52.80
N GLY A 3 15.37 -4.30 -52.48
CA GLY A 3 14.51 -4.91 -51.46
C GLY A 3 14.83 -4.24 -50.13
N ALA A 4 14.35 -3.00 -49.94
CA ALA A 4 14.54 -2.25 -48.71
C ALA A 4 13.73 -2.91 -47.58
N ARG A 5 14.42 -3.43 -46.56
CA ARG A 5 13.79 -3.90 -45.33
C ARG A 5 13.72 -2.71 -44.37
N THR A 6 12.53 -2.15 -44.23
CA THR A 6 12.18 -1.26 -43.12
C THR A 6 12.26 -2.07 -41.82
N PRO A 7 12.96 -1.62 -40.77
CA PRO A 7 12.70 -2.12 -39.45
C PRO A 7 11.41 -1.48 -38.95
N GLU A 8 10.38 -2.31 -38.84
CA GLU A 8 9.11 -1.97 -38.21
C GLU A 8 9.31 -1.60 -36.74
N LEU A 9 8.51 -0.64 -36.33
CA LEU A 9 8.38 -0.09 -34.99
C LEU A 9 8.14 -1.23 -33.99
N GLY A 10 9.17 -1.51 -33.19
CA GLY A 10 9.10 -2.45 -32.08
C GLY A 10 8.25 -1.85 -30.96
N ALA A 11 6.97 -2.23 -30.95
CA ALA A 11 6.08 -2.10 -29.82
C ALA A 11 6.58 -3.01 -28.68
N CYS A 12 6.97 -2.40 -27.57
CA CYS A 12 6.83 -3.01 -26.26
C CYS A 12 6.55 -1.89 -25.25
N ASP A 13 5.35 -1.32 -25.32
CA ASP A 13 4.74 -0.62 -24.18
C ASP A 13 4.45 -1.66 -23.09
N ALA A 14 5.52 -2.11 -22.43
CA ALA A 14 5.43 -2.70 -21.11
C ALA A 14 5.08 -1.56 -20.16
N VAL A 15 3.78 -1.27 -20.04
CA VAL A 15 3.27 -0.59 -18.86
C VAL A 15 3.45 -1.55 -17.68
N ASP A 16 4.66 -1.54 -17.13
CA ASP A 16 4.95 -2.03 -15.80
C ASP A 16 4.18 -1.12 -14.83
N GLU A 17 2.90 -1.43 -14.63
CA GLU A 17 2.08 -0.78 -13.61
C GLU A 17 2.62 -1.20 -12.24
N ASP A 18 3.62 -0.47 -11.76
CA ASP A 18 4.23 -0.63 -10.45
C ASP A 18 3.16 -0.38 -9.36
N PRO A 19 2.70 -1.42 -8.62
CA PRO A 19 1.65 -1.31 -7.60
C PRO A 19 2.08 -0.53 -6.35
N ARG A 20 3.28 0.07 -6.37
CA ARG A 20 3.78 0.98 -5.34
C ARG A 20 3.48 2.44 -5.69
N ALA A 21 3.31 2.81 -6.96
CA ALA A 21 2.83 4.14 -7.33
C ALA A 21 1.42 4.44 -6.78
N GLU A 22 0.50 3.48 -6.87
CA GLU A 22 -0.89 3.62 -6.39
C GLU A 22 -0.97 3.69 -4.86
N ARG A 23 -0.18 2.90 -4.14
CA ARG A 23 -0.07 2.99 -2.68
C ARG A 23 0.46 4.35 -2.19
N VAL A 24 1.23 5.05 -3.02
CA VAL A 24 1.74 6.40 -2.71
C VAL A 24 0.74 7.49 -3.13
N ALA A 25 -0.18 7.20 -4.06
CA ALA A 25 -1.27 8.10 -4.44
C ALA A 25 -2.32 8.27 -3.32
N VAL A 26 -2.50 7.27 -2.45
CA VAL A 26 -3.38 7.41 -1.26
C VAL A 26 -2.90 8.51 -0.31
N PHE A 27 -1.63 8.95 -0.44
CA PHE A 27 -1.04 10.00 0.39
C PHE A 27 -0.79 11.32 -0.37
N GLU A 28 -1.31 11.51 -1.59
CA GLU A 28 -1.17 12.79 -2.28
C GLU A 28 -1.79 13.91 -1.46
N LYS A 29 -1.07 15.04 -1.36
CA LYS A 29 -1.53 16.27 -0.72
C LYS A 29 -2.01 16.12 0.74
N THR A 30 -1.60 15.06 1.43
CA THR A 30 -1.90 14.86 2.87
C THR A 30 -1.09 15.76 3.80
N LYS A 31 -0.06 16.44 3.28
CA LYS A 31 0.83 17.36 4.03
C LYS A 31 1.08 18.64 3.25
N MET A 32 1.24 19.74 3.97
CA MET A 32 1.62 21.03 3.40
C MET A 32 3.02 21.00 2.80
N CYS A 33 3.16 21.63 1.64
CA CYS A 33 4.43 21.80 0.95
C CYS A 33 5.27 22.86 1.65
N LYS A 34 6.32 22.44 2.35
CA LYS A 34 7.27 23.36 2.98
C LYS A 34 7.91 24.32 1.97
N PHE A 35 8.19 23.85 0.75
CA PHE A 35 8.78 24.69 -0.30
C PHE A 35 7.80 25.74 -0.82
N HIS A 36 6.49 25.46 -0.84
CA HIS A 36 5.50 26.46 -1.22
C HIS A 36 5.40 27.56 -0.16
N ILE A 37 5.41 27.19 1.11
CA ILE A 37 5.44 28.14 2.24
C ILE A 37 6.70 29.03 2.17
N LEU A 38 7.82 28.49 1.71
CA LEU A 38 9.07 29.24 1.50
C LEU A 38 9.13 29.98 0.16
N GLY A 39 8.10 29.90 -0.69
CA GLY A 39 8.07 30.52 -2.02
C GLY A 39 9.02 29.89 -3.05
N ALA A 40 9.60 28.72 -2.76
CA ALA A 40 10.63 28.06 -3.57
C ALA A 40 10.14 26.75 -4.25
N CYS A 41 8.84 26.49 -4.27
CA CYS A 41 8.31 25.28 -4.89
C CYS A 41 8.34 25.37 -6.43
N ALA A 42 9.23 24.59 -7.07
CA ALA A 42 9.30 24.49 -8.53
C ALA A 42 8.23 23.58 -9.16
N LYS A 43 7.43 22.87 -8.35
CA LYS A 43 6.49 21.84 -8.84
C LYS A 43 5.10 22.37 -9.20
N GLY A 44 4.75 23.59 -8.78
CA GLY A 44 3.46 24.21 -9.10
C GLY A 44 2.27 23.29 -8.79
N ALA A 45 1.37 23.11 -9.77
CA ALA A 45 0.18 22.27 -9.66
C ALA A 45 0.49 20.76 -9.61
N SER A 46 1.67 20.32 -10.07
CA SER A 46 2.11 18.92 -10.04
C SER A 46 2.80 18.55 -8.72
N CYS A 47 2.68 19.39 -7.69
CA CYS A 47 3.25 19.11 -6.39
C CYS A 47 2.43 18.02 -5.66
N ARG A 48 3.11 16.98 -5.21
CA ARG A 48 2.54 15.90 -4.38
C ARG A 48 2.12 16.37 -2.98
N PHE A 49 2.46 17.60 -2.60
CA PHE A 49 2.16 18.21 -1.31
C PHE A 49 1.19 19.38 -1.50
N ALA A 50 0.33 19.64 -0.51
CA ALA A 50 -0.67 20.70 -0.57
C ALA A 50 -0.02 22.09 -0.57
N HIS A 51 -0.45 22.97 -1.47
CA HIS A 51 -0.01 24.37 -1.52
C HIS A 51 -0.97 25.29 -0.77
N ALA A 52 -2.25 24.93 -0.70
CA ALA A 52 -3.26 25.64 0.07
C ALA A 52 -3.96 24.71 1.07
N LYS A 53 -4.73 25.29 2.00
CA LYS A 53 -5.52 24.49 2.95
C LYS A 53 -6.64 23.74 2.23
N GLU A 54 -7.15 24.29 1.12
CA GLU A 54 -8.14 23.61 0.29
C GLU A 54 -7.58 22.37 -0.41
N ASP A 55 -6.28 22.34 -0.72
CA ASP A 55 -5.60 21.18 -1.30
C ASP A 55 -5.25 20.10 -0.27
N LEU A 56 -5.34 20.39 1.02
CA LEU A 56 -4.92 19.48 2.07
C LEU A 56 -5.93 18.34 2.21
N GLN A 57 -5.57 17.16 1.71
CA GLN A 57 -6.39 15.97 1.86
C GLN A 57 -6.28 15.42 3.28
N THR A 58 -7.40 15.00 3.85
CA THR A 58 -7.43 14.31 5.14
C THR A 58 -6.64 13.01 5.05
N LEU A 59 -5.80 12.74 6.05
CA LEU A 59 -5.07 11.49 6.12
C LEU A 59 -6.06 10.32 6.08
N PRO A 60 -5.84 9.33 5.20
CA PRO A 60 -6.63 8.10 5.23
C PRO A 60 -6.46 7.42 6.59
N ASP A 61 -7.47 6.68 7.03
CA ASP A 61 -7.40 5.92 8.28
C ASP A 61 -6.31 4.84 8.17
N LEU A 62 -5.16 5.08 8.80
CA LEU A 62 -4.05 4.13 8.89
C LEU A 62 -4.13 3.21 10.11
N SER A 63 -5.24 3.24 10.86
CA SER A 63 -5.43 2.37 12.01
C SER A 63 -5.35 0.90 11.58
N ARG A 64 -4.58 0.14 12.36
CA ARG A 64 -4.38 -1.29 12.19
C ARG A 64 -3.83 -1.68 10.81
N THR A 65 -3.06 -0.80 10.17
CA THR A 65 -2.35 -1.11 8.90
C THR A 65 -1.04 -1.87 9.10
N LYS A 66 -0.56 -1.95 10.34
CA LYS A 66 0.64 -2.69 10.75
C LYS A 66 0.34 -3.52 11.99
N LEU A 67 0.98 -4.68 12.11
CA LEU A 67 0.90 -5.51 13.31
C LEU A 67 1.54 -4.79 14.49
N CYS A 68 0.92 -4.95 15.67
CA CYS A 68 1.40 -4.39 16.90
C CYS A 68 2.73 -5.02 17.28
N LYS A 69 3.79 -4.20 17.28
CA LYS A 69 5.13 -4.65 17.64
C LYS A 69 5.17 -5.17 19.08
N THR A 70 4.50 -4.51 20.02
CA THR A 70 4.46 -4.92 21.44
C THR A 70 3.92 -6.34 21.57
N LEU A 71 2.75 -6.62 20.99
CA LEU A 71 2.19 -7.97 20.95
C LEU A 71 3.13 -9.00 20.30
N ILE A 72 3.78 -8.67 19.17
CA ILE A 72 4.69 -9.60 18.50
C ILE A 72 5.96 -9.85 19.31
N ASN A 73 6.51 -8.83 19.97
CA ASN A 73 7.77 -8.92 20.70
C ASN A 73 7.61 -9.50 22.11
N THR A 74 6.50 -9.21 22.78
CA THR A 74 6.26 -9.57 24.19
C THR A 74 5.17 -10.62 24.36
N GLY A 75 4.37 -10.88 23.33
CA GLY A 75 3.24 -11.80 23.37
C GLY A 75 1.95 -11.20 23.92
N GLN A 76 1.98 -9.97 24.45
CA GLN A 76 0.82 -9.31 25.05
C GLN A 76 0.85 -7.80 24.77
N CYS A 77 -0.31 -7.22 24.46
CA CYS A 77 -0.51 -5.78 24.41
C CYS A 77 -1.87 -5.48 25.03
N ASP A 78 -1.86 -4.80 26.18
CA ASP A 78 -3.06 -4.51 26.97
C ASP A 78 -3.66 -3.12 26.67
N ASP A 79 -3.17 -2.43 25.64
CA ASP A 79 -3.65 -1.11 25.24
C ASP A 79 -5.02 -1.21 24.53
N PRO A 80 -6.12 -0.69 25.12
CA PRO A 80 -7.46 -0.76 24.52
C PRO A 80 -7.62 0.19 23.33
N GLU A 81 -6.75 1.22 23.23
CA GLU A 81 -6.71 2.18 22.12
C GLU A 81 -5.53 1.92 21.18
N CYS A 82 -5.01 0.68 21.12
CA CYS A 82 -3.89 0.36 20.26
C CYS A 82 -4.23 0.65 18.78
N THR A 83 -3.44 1.53 18.18
CA THR A 83 -3.60 1.92 16.76
C THR A 83 -3.04 0.88 15.79
N TYR A 84 -2.41 -0.18 16.31
CA TYR A 84 -1.84 -1.28 15.55
C TYR A 84 -2.71 -2.54 15.63
N ALA A 85 -2.58 -3.45 14.68
CA ALA A 85 -3.37 -4.68 14.64
C ALA A 85 -2.83 -5.72 15.64
N HIS A 86 -3.68 -6.24 16.52
CA HIS A 86 -3.36 -7.36 17.42
C HIS A 86 -3.58 -8.72 16.75
N THR A 87 -4.40 -8.78 15.71
CA THR A 87 -4.56 -10.00 14.91
C THR A 87 -4.43 -9.74 13.42
N LYS A 88 -4.28 -10.82 12.64
CA LYS A 88 -4.30 -10.74 11.18
C LYS A 88 -5.69 -10.33 10.66
N GLU A 89 -6.77 -10.60 11.39
CA GLU A 89 -8.11 -10.13 11.02
C GLU A 89 -8.27 -8.62 11.21
N GLU A 90 -7.58 -8.05 12.19
CA GLU A 90 -7.54 -6.60 12.43
C GLU A 90 -6.62 -5.85 11.48
N LEU A 91 -5.66 -6.55 10.86
CA LEU A 91 -4.70 -5.98 9.93
C LEU A 91 -5.40 -5.53 8.64
N ARG A 92 -5.70 -4.24 8.56
CA ARG A 92 -6.28 -3.62 7.37
C ARG A 92 -5.21 -3.47 6.30
N ALA A 93 -5.46 -4.00 5.10
CA ALA A 93 -4.73 -3.59 3.91
C ALA A 93 -5.02 -2.10 3.65
N ALA A 94 -4.08 -1.41 2.98
CA ALA A 94 -4.25 0.00 2.60
C ALA A 94 -5.66 0.22 2.04
N PRO A 95 -6.33 1.35 2.38
CA PRO A 95 -7.71 1.58 1.98
C PRO A 95 -7.79 1.57 0.46
N VAL A 96 -8.23 0.45 -0.08
CA VAL A 96 -8.66 0.32 -1.46
C VAL A 96 -10.09 0.84 -1.51
N PRO A 97 -10.43 1.74 -2.46
CA PRO A 97 -11.83 2.12 -2.65
C PRO A 97 -12.64 0.84 -2.93
N ASP A 98 -13.71 0.67 -2.17
CA ASP A 98 -14.61 -0.48 -2.10
C ASP A 98 -14.68 -1.37 -3.36
N ALA A 99 -13.95 -2.50 -3.36
CA ALA A 99 -14.33 -3.70 -4.09
C ALA A 99 -13.53 -4.94 -3.65
N ALA A 100 -14.29 -5.96 -3.26
CA ALA A 100 -14.01 -7.40 -3.33
C ALA A 100 -13.77 -8.16 -2.01
N PRO A 101 -14.54 -9.23 -1.75
CA PRO A 101 -14.43 -10.04 -0.57
C PRO A 101 -13.15 -10.86 -0.56
N LYS A 102 -12.69 -11.04 0.67
CA LYS A 102 -11.49 -11.74 1.14
C LYS A 102 -11.35 -13.11 0.45
N ARG A 103 -10.23 -13.30 -0.24
CA ARG A 103 -9.82 -14.56 -0.87
C ARG A 103 -9.94 -15.70 0.16
N ALA A 104 -10.75 -16.71 -0.17
CA ALA A 104 -11.07 -17.84 0.67
C ALA A 104 -9.82 -18.52 1.24
N GLN A 105 -9.88 -18.81 2.54
CA GLN A 105 -8.86 -19.52 3.28
C GLN A 105 -8.72 -20.93 2.69
N ARG A 106 -7.52 -21.27 2.20
CA ARG A 106 -7.19 -22.63 1.78
C ARG A 106 -7.32 -23.54 3.01
N PRO A 107 -8.18 -24.58 3.02
CA PRO A 107 -8.30 -25.45 4.18
C PRO A 107 -6.96 -26.14 4.45
N GLN A 108 -6.47 -26.02 5.68
CA GLN A 108 -5.33 -26.80 6.14
C GLN A 108 -5.78 -28.25 6.27
N ALA A 109 -5.32 -29.07 5.32
CA ALA A 109 -4.61 -30.32 5.62
C ALA A 109 -4.65 -30.79 7.09
N PRO A 110 -5.54 -31.69 7.57
CA PRO A 110 -5.33 -32.25 8.91
C PRO A 110 -3.99 -32.99 8.93
N GLN A 111 -3.08 -32.50 9.76
CA GLN A 111 -1.80 -33.16 10.01
C GLN A 111 -2.09 -34.33 10.94
N ASP A 112 -2.16 -35.54 10.38
CA ASP A 112 -2.24 -36.78 11.14
C ASP A 112 -0.91 -37.00 11.85
N SER A 113 -0.80 -36.41 13.03
CA SER A 113 0.23 -36.69 14.01
C SER A 113 -0.21 -37.88 14.86
N ASN A 114 -0.15 -39.11 14.33
CA ASN A 114 0.25 -40.29 15.12
C ASN A 114 0.10 -41.63 14.36
N ARG A 115 1.23 -42.28 14.06
CA ARG A 115 1.40 -43.73 14.27
C ARG A 115 2.89 -44.12 14.37
N ARG A 116 3.42 -44.07 15.59
CA ARG A 116 4.38 -45.07 16.12
C ARG A 116 3.58 -46.38 16.39
N PRO A 117 4.14 -47.59 16.66
CA PRO A 117 5.55 -47.99 16.78
C PRO A 117 5.90 -49.40 16.20
N GLN A 118 7.20 -49.71 16.25
CA GLN A 118 7.91 -50.98 16.57
C GLN A 118 9.11 -51.14 15.62
#